data_AF-A0A644Z5S9-F1
#
_entry.id   AF-A0A644Z5S9-F1
#
_cell.length_a   1.000
_cell.length_b   1.000
_cell.length_c   1.000
_cell.angle_alpha   90.00
_cell.angle_beta   90.00
_cell.angle_gamma   90.00
#
_symmetry.space_group_name_H-M   'P 1'
#
loop_
_entity.id
_entity.type
_entity.pdbx_description
1 polymer ?
#
loop_
_entity_poly.entity_id
_entity_poly.type
_entity_poly.pdbx_seq_one_letter_code
_entity_poly.pdbx_strand_id
1 'polypeptide(L)'
;MRNLIFGFVVILLCSCSRVLYDISYKGETNYKEFYIVDTILIESPVRVFSEKYGGMFVLSNEKLKSYDGKIDFFMEPDVFILGFDIYRDLDKGVSKTLIYPDNGGCKLEKSPIEINGLEVYEYPEGVRFVLALISTNRYHVKQNSPVYFNMQIEYSKLFYLKLVYPLCQN
;
A
#
# COMPACT_ATOMS: atom_id res chain seq x y z
N MET A 1 3.24 -24.21 -45.25
CA MET A 1 3.78 -24.07 -43.87
C MET A 1 4.30 -22.66 -43.54
N ARG A 2 3.84 -21.59 -44.22
CA ARG A 2 4.31 -20.20 -43.93
C ARG A 2 3.34 -19.37 -43.06
N ASN A 3 2.15 -19.91 -42.79
CA ASN A 3 1.10 -19.24 -42.01
C ASN A 3 0.98 -19.76 -40.57
N LEU A 4 1.79 -20.76 -40.17
CA LEU A 4 1.76 -21.33 -38.80
C LEU A 4 2.66 -20.56 -37.83
N ILE A 5 3.67 -19.85 -38.33
CA ILE A 5 4.65 -19.11 -37.51
C ILE A 5 4.06 -17.80 -37.00
N PHE A 6 3.12 -17.18 -37.74
CA PHE A 6 2.48 -15.93 -37.33
C PHE A 6 1.46 -16.11 -36.19
N GLY A 7 0.88 -17.29 -36.02
CA GLY A 7 -0.04 -17.58 -34.91
C GLY A 7 0.67 -17.75 -33.56
N PHE A 8 1.94 -18.18 -33.57
CA PHE A 8 2.70 -18.45 -32.34
C PHE A 8 3.27 -17.16 -31.70
N VAL A 9 3.54 -16.13 -32.52
CA VAL A 9 4.00 -14.81 -32.02
C VAL A 9 2.86 -14.04 -31.33
N VAL A 10 1.61 -14.26 -31.73
CA VAL A 10 0.45 -13.58 -31.13
C VAL A 10 0.07 -14.16 -29.76
N ILE A 11 0.42 -15.41 -29.47
CA ILE A 11 0.10 -16.07 -28.18
C ILE A 11 1.12 -15.73 -27.07
N LEU A 12 2.33 -15.28 -27.42
CA LEU A 12 3.33 -14.82 -26.44
C LEU A 12 3.10 -13.38 -25.96
N LEU A 13 2.14 -12.66 -26.55
CA LEU A 13 1.59 -11.41 -26.02
C LEU A 13 0.44 -11.66 -25.03
N CYS A 14 0.50 -12.76 -24.26
CA CYS A 14 -0.14 -12.82 -22.96
C CYS A 14 0.46 -11.68 -22.12
N SER A 15 -0.13 -10.52 -22.31
CA SER A 15 0.08 -9.30 -21.58
C SER A 15 0.15 -9.65 -20.09
N CYS A 16 1.31 -9.41 -19.49
CA CYS A 16 1.34 -8.97 -18.11
C CYS A 16 0.55 -7.66 -18.08
N SER A 17 -0.78 -7.76 -18.02
CA SER A 17 -1.63 -6.61 -17.79
C SER A 17 -1.30 -6.13 -16.38
N ARG A 18 -0.55 -5.03 -16.32
CA ARG A 18 -0.39 -4.29 -15.07
C ARG A 18 -1.77 -3.84 -14.64
N VAL A 19 -2.21 -4.35 -13.50
CA VAL A 19 -3.50 -4.03 -12.95
C VAL A 19 -3.31 -2.91 -11.94
N LEU A 20 -4.06 -1.83 -12.12
CA LEU A 20 -4.10 -0.75 -11.15
C LEU A 20 -5.05 -1.15 -10.02
N TYR A 21 -4.54 -1.14 -8.80
CA TYR A 21 -5.32 -1.36 -7.60
C TYR A 21 -5.66 -0.03 -6.95
N ASP A 22 -6.91 0.09 -6.54
CA ASP A 22 -7.32 1.18 -5.68
C ASP A 22 -6.89 0.86 -4.25
N ILE A 23 -6.11 1.75 -3.64
CA ILE A 23 -5.77 1.64 -2.22
C ILE A 23 -6.81 2.35 -1.33
N SER A 24 -7.85 2.96 -1.92
CA SER A 24 -9.00 3.48 -1.19
C SER A 24 -10.02 2.36 -0.96
N TYR A 25 -9.97 1.79 0.24
CA TYR A 25 -10.87 0.72 0.71
C TYR A 25 -12.29 1.22 1.09
N LYS A 26 -12.58 2.51 0.86
CA LYS A 26 -13.82 3.18 1.26
C LYS A 26 -15.05 2.66 0.50
N GLY A 27 -16.04 2.15 1.24
CA GLY A 27 -17.39 1.87 0.73
C GLY A 27 -17.58 0.50 0.08
N GLU A 28 -16.62 -0.40 0.25
CA GLU A 28 -16.67 -1.76 -0.29
C GLU A 28 -17.29 -2.73 0.72
N THR A 29 -18.48 -3.25 0.42
CA THR A 29 -19.19 -4.21 1.27
C THR A 29 -18.70 -5.66 1.12
N ASN A 30 -17.71 -5.88 0.25
CA ASN A 30 -17.18 -7.20 -0.08
C ASN A 30 -15.93 -7.57 0.72
N TYR A 31 -15.42 -6.68 1.57
CA TYR A 31 -14.37 -6.99 2.53
C TYR A 31 -14.94 -7.90 3.60
N LYS A 32 -14.75 -9.20 3.44
CA LYS A 32 -15.17 -10.15 4.47
C LYS A 32 -14.32 -10.02 5.74
N GLU A 33 -13.12 -9.45 5.66
CA GLU A 33 -12.09 -9.62 6.68
C GLU A 33 -11.07 -8.44 6.68
N PHE A 34 -11.27 -7.48 7.59
CA PHE A 34 -10.26 -6.48 8.02
C PHE A 34 -9.85 -6.82 9.45
N TYR A 35 -8.54 -6.94 9.69
CA TYR A 35 -8.02 -7.34 11.00
C TYR A 35 -7.07 -6.29 11.54
N ILE A 36 -7.32 -5.83 12.75
CA ILE A 36 -6.31 -5.13 13.55
C ILE A 36 -5.46 -6.20 14.23
N VAL A 37 -4.15 -6.14 13.99
CA VAL A 37 -3.22 -7.16 14.48
C VAL A 37 -2.56 -6.71 15.76
N ASP A 38 -1.83 -5.59 15.72
CA ASP A 38 -1.02 -5.11 16.84
C ASP A 38 -0.67 -3.63 16.67
N THR A 39 -0.03 -3.05 17.68
CA THR A 39 0.70 -1.78 17.57
C THR A 39 2.19 -2.04 17.40
N ILE A 40 2.73 -1.72 16.24
CA ILE A 40 4.14 -1.91 15.90
C ILE A 40 4.94 -0.61 16.03
N LEU A 41 6.26 -0.77 16.09
CA LEU A 41 7.25 0.30 15.94
C LEU A 41 7.99 0.08 14.62
N ILE A 42 8.22 1.16 13.90
CA ILE A 42 9.10 1.18 12.73
C ILE A 42 10.21 2.16 13.08
N GLU A 43 11.47 1.71 13.05
CA GLU A 43 12.61 2.54 13.40
C GLU A 43 12.81 3.66 12.37
N SER A 44 12.99 4.89 12.85
CA SER A 44 13.12 6.10 12.02
C SER A 44 12.17 6.10 10.82
N PRO A 45 10.84 6.09 11.07
CA PRO A 45 9.87 5.82 10.03
C PRO A 45 9.79 6.99 9.05
N VAL A 46 9.70 6.66 7.77
CA VAL A 46 9.48 7.61 6.68
C VAL A 46 8.22 7.25 5.91
N ARG A 47 7.47 8.28 5.50
CA ARG A 47 6.39 8.17 4.52
C ARG A 47 6.97 8.40 3.13
N VAL A 48 6.68 7.48 2.22
CA VAL A 48 7.12 7.56 0.83
C VAL A 48 5.90 7.54 -0.10
N PHE A 49 5.83 8.47 -1.03
CA PHE A 49 4.92 8.42 -2.17
C PHE A 49 5.72 8.15 -3.45
N SER A 50 5.30 7.17 -4.25
CA SER A 50 5.91 6.90 -5.55
C SER A 50 5.14 7.59 -6.67
N GLU A 51 5.76 8.54 -7.35
CA GLU A 51 5.14 9.22 -8.50
C GLU A 51 4.88 8.24 -9.67
N LYS A 52 5.78 7.26 -9.82
CA LYS A 52 5.75 6.28 -10.93
C LYS A 52 4.74 5.15 -10.71
N TYR A 53 4.66 4.64 -9.49
CA TYR A 53 3.85 3.46 -9.17
C TYR A 53 2.55 3.80 -8.42
N GLY A 54 2.43 5.04 -7.96
CA GLY A 54 1.37 5.48 -7.07
C GLY A 54 1.48 4.84 -5.68
N GLY A 55 0.56 5.21 -4.80
CA GLY A 55 0.47 4.69 -3.43
C GLY A 55 1.37 5.42 -2.43
N MET A 56 0.98 5.35 -1.16
CA MET A 56 1.77 5.84 -0.04
C MET A 56 2.17 4.67 0.84
N PHE A 57 3.42 4.72 1.28
CA PHE A 57 4.06 3.66 2.03
C PHE A 57 4.71 4.22 3.29
N VAL A 58 4.85 3.37 4.29
CA VAL A 58 5.68 3.60 5.45
C VAL A 58 6.71 2.50 5.52
N LEU A 59 7.96 2.88 5.76
CA LEU A 59 9.09 1.98 5.96
C LEU A 59 10.15 2.68 6.83
N SER A 60 11.20 1.97 7.22
CA SER A 60 12.33 2.59 7.91
C SER A 60 13.19 3.41 6.94
N ASN A 61 13.84 4.46 7.45
CA ASN A 61 14.83 5.21 6.68
C ASN A 61 15.95 4.29 6.16
N GLU A 62 16.39 3.30 6.94
CA GLU A 62 17.38 2.33 6.49
C GLU A 62 16.89 1.51 5.29
N LYS A 63 15.62 1.05 5.31
CA LYS A 63 15.04 0.32 4.19
C LYS A 63 14.97 1.18 2.92
N LEU A 64 14.72 2.48 3.06
CA LEU A 64 14.67 3.40 1.93
C LEU A 64 15.99 3.45 1.15
N LYS A 65 17.13 3.28 1.82
CA LYS A 65 18.46 3.26 1.18
C LYS A 65 18.64 2.08 0.21
N SER A 66 17.86 1.01 0.36
CA SER A 66 17.91 -0.15 -0.53
C SER A 66 16.99 -0.03 -1.74
N TYR A 67 16.32 1.12 -1.95
CA TYR A 67 15.43 1.30 -3.08
C TYR A 67 16.19 1.26 -4.42
N ASP A 68 15.77 0.35 -5.30
CA ASP A 68 16.44 0.07 -6.58
C ASP A 68 15.68 0.60 -7.80
N GLY A 69 14.62 1.40 -7.60
CA GLY A 69 13.80 1.94 -8.68
C GLY A 69 12.73 0.98 -9.23
N LYS A 70 12.58 -0.21 -8.65
CA LYS A 70 11.62 -1.23 -9.09
C LYS A 70 10.40 -1.31 -8.18
N ILE A 71 9.34 -1.93 -8.73
CA ILE A 71 8.05 -2.09 -8.03
C ILE A 71 8.12 -3.12 -6.91
N ASP A 72 8.99 -4.13 -7.06
CA ASP A 72 9.13 -5.24 -6.11
C ASP A 72 9.55 -4.76 -4.72
N PHE A 73 10.29 -3.65 -4.64
CA PHE A 73 10.64 -2.99 -3.39
C PHE A 73 9.40 -2.67 -2.52
N PHE A 74 8.32 -2.20 -3.14
CA PHE A 74 7.09 -1.83 -2.42
C PHE A 74 6.26 -3.04 -1.96
N MET A 75 6.65 -4.25 -2.40
CA MET A 75 6.02 -5.51 -2.02
C MET A 75 6.79 -6.22 -0.90
N GLU A 76 7.90 -5.64 -0.42
CA GLU A 76 8.76 -6.29 0.56
C GLU A 76 8.12 -6.41 1.96
N PRO A 77 8.57 -7.38 2.78
CA PRO A 77 7.99 -7.66 4.10
C PRO A 77 8.06 -6.51 5.11
N ASP A 78 8.95 -5.55 4.93
CA ASP A 78 9.19 -4.39 5.80
C ASP A 78 8.75 -3.05 5.18
N VAL A 79 8.04 -3.11 4.03
CA VAL A 79 7.31 -1.99 3.46
C VAL A 79 5.81 -2.18 3.71
N PHE A 80 5.17 -1.12 4.23
CA PHE A 80 3.78 -1.13 4.63
C PHE A 80 2.99 -0.11 3.84
N ILE A 81 1.75 -0.42 3.47
CA ILE A 81 0.85 0.55 2.83
C ILE A 81 0.36 1.53 3.92
N LEU A 82 0.40 2.83 3.65
CA LEU A 82 -0.13 3.82 4.57
C LEU A 82 -1.67 3.82 4.52
N GLY A 83 -2.28 3.44 5.63
CA GLY A 83 -3.67 3.74 5.93
C GLY A 83 -3.77 5.13 6.56
N PHE A 84 -4.66 5.98 6.07
CA PHE A 84 -4.79 7.34 6.57
C PHE A 84 -5.55 7.39 7.91
N ASP A 85 -6.81 7.00 7.88
CA ASP A 85 -7.70 7.00 9.02
C ASP A 85 -8.43 5.66 9.03
N ILE A 86 -8.21 4.89 10.08
CA ILE A 86 -8.76 3.54 10.23
C ILE A 86 -10.29 3.55 10.18
N TYR A 87 -10.93 4.62 10.67
CA TYR A 87 -12.40 4.72 10.66
C TYR A 87 -12.98 4.87 9.26
N ARG A 88 -12.17 5.28 8.27
CA ARG A 88 -12.60 5.36 6.87
C ARG A 88 -12.66 3.99 6.21
N ASP A 89 -11.90 3.03 6.73
CA ASP A 89 -11.75 1.69 6.18
C ASP A 89 -12.60 0.66 6.95
N LEU A 90 -13.09 1.01 8.15
CA LEU A 90 -13.99 0.19 8.96
C LEU A 90 -15.47 0.42 8.61
N ASP A 91 -16.28 -0.64 8.73
CA ASP A 91 -17.74 -0.56 8.58
C ASP A 91 -18.39 0.37 9.62
N LYS A 92 -19.52 0.98 9.26
CA LYS A 92 -20.26 2.01 10.03
C LYS A 92 -20.77 1.59 11.44
N GLY A 93 -20.44 0.39 11.93
CA GLY A 93 -20.73 -0.07 13.28
C GLY A 93 -19.50 -0.44 14.13
N VAL A 94 -18.36 -0.71 13.49
CA VAL A 94 -17.14 -1.19 14.15
C VAL A 94 -16.38 -0.05 14.85
N SER A 95 -16.56 1.18 14.37
CA SER A 95 -16.02 2.40 14.99
C SER A 95 -16.55 2.67 16.41
N LYS A 96 -17.66 2.02 16.82
CA LYS A 96 -18.19 2.14 18.20
C LYS A 96 -17.43 1.29 19.21
N THR A 97 -16.69 0.28 18.76
CA THR A 97 -15.98 -0.67 19.62
C THR A 97 -14.47 -0.43 19.65
N LEU A 98 -13.94 0.34 18.71
CA LEU A 98 -12.52 0.66 18.60
C LEU A 98 -12.32 2.15 18.83
N ILE A 99 -11.49 2.50 19.83
CA ILE A 99 -11.05 3.87 20.06
C ILE A 99 -9.65 4.00 19.45
N TYR A 100 -9.60 4.45 18.21
CA TYR A 100 -8.39 4.93 17.54
C TYR A 100 -8.18 6.41 17.91
N PRO A 101 -7.12 6.75 18.67
CA PRO A 101 -7.02 8.02 19.39
C PRO A 101 -6.58 9.22 18.55
N ASP A 102 -6.12 9.00 17.33
CA ASP A 102 -5.64 10.07 16.46
C ASP A 102 -5.85 9.66 15.01
N ASN A 103 -6.63 10.43 14.24
CA ASN A 103 -7.08 10.15 12.87
C ASN A 103 -5.94 10.16 11.82
N GLY A 104 -4.73 9.72 12.19
CA GLY A 104 -3.53 9.70 11.38
C GLY A 104 -2.92 11.09 11.15
N GLY A 105 -3.18 12.04 12.05
CA GLY A 105 -2.85 13.46 11.91
C GLY A 105 -1.39 13.85 12.20
N CYS A 106 -0.43 12.94 12.04
CA CYS A 106 0.98 13.21 12.35
C CYS A 106 1.47 14.42 11.56
N LYS A 107 2.13 15.36 12.27
CA LYS A 107 2.88 16.43 11.62
C LYS A 107 4.07 15.81 10.89
N LEU A 108 4.04 15.85 9.56
CA LEU A 108 5.10 15.33 8.70
C LEU A 108 6.00 16.47 8.23
N GLU A 109 7.29 16.21 8.18
CA GLU A 109 8.28 17.15 7.65
C GLU A 109 8.88 16.58 6.36
N LYS A 110 9.11 17.41 5.35
CA LYS A 110 9.71 16.94 4.09
C LYS A 110 11.14 16.47 4.39
N SER A 111 11.48 15.25 4.00
CA SER A 111 12.82 14.70 4.22
C SER A 111 13.84 15.44 3.34
N PRO A 112 15.08 15.64 3.82
CA PRO A 112 16.20 16.08 2.98
C PRO A 112 16.69 14.98 2.02
N ILE A 113 16.21 13.74 2.18
CA ILE A 113 16.57 12.63 1.29
C ILE A 113 15.87 12.84 -0.07
N GLU A 114 16.67 13.05 -1.11
CA GLU A 114 16.18 13.17 -2.48
C GLU A 114 16.42 11.86 -3.24
N ILE A 115 15.33 11.18 -3.59
CA ILE A 115 15.35 9.98 -4.44
C ILE A 115 14.45 10.24 -5.64
N ASN A 116 15.01 10.03 -6.84
CA ASN A 116 14.30 10.32 -8.09
C ASN A 116 12.98 9.53 -8.18
N GLY A 117 11.87 10.26 -8.36
CA GLY A 117 10.52 9.72 -8.49
C GLY A 117 9.85 9.31 -7.17
N LEU A 118 10.45 9.65 -6.02
CA LEU A 118 9.86 9.46 -4.69
C LEU A 118 9.72 10.81 -3.95
N GLU A 119 8.56 11.05 -3.37
CA GLU A 119 8.39 12.08 -2.36
C GLU A 119 8.55 11.44 -0.97
N VAL A 120 9.46 11.97 -0.16
CA VAL A 120 9.82 11.40 1.15
C VAL A 120 9.51 12.41 2.26
N TYR A 121 8.86 11.93 3.32
CA TYR A 121 8.52 12.71 4.50
C TYR A 121 8.89 11.93 5.76
N GLU A 122 9.32 12.63 6.79
CA GLU A 122 9.74 12.06 8.06
C GLU A 122 8.61 12.20 9.08
N TYR A 123 8.39 11.12 9.83
CA TYR A 123 7.53 11.14 11.00
C TYR A 123 8.30 11.70 12.21
N PRO A 124 7.59 12.31 13.18
CA PRO A 124 8.21 12.71 14.44
C PRO A 124 8.70 11.48 15.21
N GLU A 125 9.64 11.71 16.13
CA GLU A 125 10.15 10.66 16.99
C GLU A 125 9.03 10.06 17.86
N GLY A 126 9.09 8.75 18.09
CA GLY A 126 8.14 8.05 18.95
C GLY A 126 6.79 7.69 18.31
N VAL A 127 6.60 7.96 17.01
CA VAL A 127 5.39 7.51 16.30
C VAL A 127 5.29 5.98 16.33
N ARG A 128 4.10 5.50 16.71
CA ARG A 128 3.73 4.08 16.67
C ARG A 128 2.75 3.86 15.53
N PHE A 129 2.54 2.61 15.14
CA PHE A 129 1.61 2.30 14.06
C PHE A 129 0.68 1.17 14.46
N VAL A 130 -0.62 1.33 14.20
CA VAL A 130 -1.54 0.19 14.20
C VAL A 130 -1.31 -0.59 12.92
N LEU A 131 -0.90 -1.85 13.05
CA LEU A 131 -0.82 -2.78 11.94
C LEU A 131 -2.19 -3.40 11.71
N ALA A 132 -2.67 -3.31 10.48
CA ALA A 132 -3.85 -4.02 10.01
C ALA A 132 -3.54 -4.91 8.81
N LEU A 133 -4.35 -5.93 8.63
CA LEU A 133 -4.34 -6.79 7.47
C LEU A 133 -5.67 -6.67 6.75
N ILE A 134 -5.60 -6.51 5.43
CA ILE A 134 -6.78 -6.55 4.58
C ILE A 134 -6.65 -7.65 3.52
N SER A 135 -7.66 -8.50 3.43
CA SER A 135 -7.75 -9.51 2.39
C SER A 135 -8.03 -8.84 1.03
N THR A 136 -7.20 -9.14 0.03
CA THR A 136 -7.48 -8.78 -1.37
C THR A 136 -7.76 -10.02 -2.22
N ASN A 137 -8.75 -9.91 -3.11
CA ASN A 137 -9.02 -10.88 -4.15
C ASN A 137 -8.88 -10.25 -5.55
N ARG A 138 -8.90 -11.07 -6.61
CA ARG A 138 -8.72 -10.62 -8.02
C ARG A 138 -9.80 -9.67 -8.56
N TYR A 139 -10.88 -9.40 -7.82
CA TYR A 139 -12.02 -8.61 -8.30
C TYR A 139 -11.91 -7.09 -8.03
N HIS A 140 -10.80 -6.63 -7.43
CA HIS A 140 -10.64 -5.23 -6.97
C HIS A 140 -9.87 -4.32 -7.95
N VAL A 141 -10.01 -4.58 -9.25
CA VAL A 141 -9.44 -3.72 -10.29
C VAL A 141 -10.34 -2.51 -10.51
N LYS A 142 -10.04 -1.38 -9.86
CA LYS A 142 -10.63 -0.10 -10.24
C LYS A 142 -9.65 0.67 -11.12
N GLN A 143 -9.95 0.70 -12.41
CA GLN A 143 -9.29 1.62 -13.32
C GLN A 143 -9.76 3.03 -12.95
N ASN A 144 -8.82 3.95 -12.69
CA ASN A 144 -9.04 5.39 -12.43
C ASN A 144 -9.35 5.84 -10.99
N SER A 145 -8.81 5.17 -9.95
CA SER A 145 -8.77 5.79 -8.62
C SER A 145 -7.79 6.97 -8.60
N PRO A 146 -8.11 8.11 -7.97
CA PRO A 146 -7.14 9.19 -7.74
C PRO A 146 -5.97 8.76 -6.84
N VAL A 147 -6.13 7.64 -6.13
CA VAL A 147 -5.08 7.02 -5.31
C VAL A 147 -4.95 5.55 -5.72
N TYR A 148 -4.09 5.29 -6.69
CA TYR A 148 -3.85 3.93 -7.19
C TYR A 148 -2.46 3.45 -6.77
N PHE A 149 -2.30 2.14 -6.64
CA PHE A 149 -1.02 1.46 -6.57
C PHE A 149 -0.97 0.38 -7.65
N ASN A 150 0.14 0.33 -8.37
CA ASN A 150 0.34 -0.69 -9.39
C ASN A 150 0.80 -1.99 -8.71
N MET A 151 0.06 -3.10 -8.89
CA MET A 151 0.50 -4.42 -8.42
C MET A 151 0.40 -5.42 -9.57
N GLN A 152 1.45 -6.23 -9.73
CA GLN A 152 1.46 -7.32 -10.69
C GLN A 152 0.69 -8.51 -10.12
N ILE A 153 -0.37 -8.95 -10.82
CA ILE A 153 -1.17 -10.11 -10.41
C ILE A 153 -0.46 -11.39 -10.83
N GLU A 154 0.44 -11.89 -9.99
CA GLU A 154 0.95 -13.26 -10.17
C GLU A 154 0.09 -14.29 -9.43
N TYR A 155 -0.61 -13.88 -8.38
CA TYR A 155 -1.27 -14.80 -7.46
C TYR A 155 -2.76 -14.99 -7.78
N SER A 156 -3.17 -16.25 -7.95
CA SER A 156 -4.57 -16.69 -8.10
C SER A 156 -5.30 -16.89 -6.78
N LYS A 157 -4.63 -16.60 -5.66
CA LYS A 157 -5.09 -16.86 -4.30
C LYS A 157 -5.35 -15.56 -3.56
N LEU A 158 -6.20 -15.66 -2.54
CA LEU A 158 -6.38 -14.64 -1.51
C LEU A 158 -5.01 -14.32 -0.88
N PHE A 159 -4.66 -13.04 -0.76
CA PHE A 159 -3.49 -12.61 0.01
C PHE A 159 -3.86 -11.39 0.85
N TYR A 160 -3.15 -11.22 1.97
CA TYR A 160 -3.34 -10.09 2.86
C TYR A 160 -2.31 -9.00 2.55
N LEU A 161 -2.79 -7.77 2.40
CA LEU A 161 -1.95 -6.58 2.38
C LEU A 161 -1.77 -6.08 3.81
N LYS A 162 -0.54 -5.64 4.13
CA LYS A 162 -0.24 -4.99 5.42
C LYS A 162 -0.46 -3.50 5.27
N LEU A 163 -1.33 -2.96 6.10
CA LEU A 163 -1.56 -1.53 6.22
C LEU A 163 -1.09 -1.08 7.59
N VAL A 164 -0.56 0.14 7.65
CA VAL A 164 -0.21 0.79 8.91
C VAL A 164 -0.91 2.12 9.03
N TYR A 165 -1.45 2.37 10.22
CA TYR A 165 -2.12 3.63 10.57
C TYR A 165 -1.30 4.33 11.66
N PRO A 166 -0.79 5.56 11.42
CA PRO A 166 0.11 6.22 12.36
C PRO A 166 -0.64 6.70 13.62
N LEU A 167 -0.09 6.35 14.78
CA LEU A 167 -0.48 6.82 16.10
C LEU A 167 0.53 7.87 16.56
N CYS A 168 0.12 9.13 16.51
CA CYS A 168 0.93 10.24 16.94
C CYS A 168 0.56 10.55 18.39
N GLN A 169 1.57 10.68 19.26
CA GLN A 169 1.35 11.17 20.61
C GLN A 169 1.32 12.70 20.53
N ASN A 170 0.19 13.31 20.90
CA ASN A 170 0.07 14.76 21.08
C ASN A 170 0.79 15.20 22.36
#